data_AF-A0A970UB50-F1
#
_entry.id   AF-A0A970UB50-F1
#
_cell.length_a   1.000
_cell.length_b   1.000
_cell.length_c   1.000
_cell.angle_alpha   90.00
_cell.angle_beta   90.00
_cell.angle_gamma   90.00
#
_symmetry.space_group_name_H-M   'P 1'
#
loop_
_entity.id
_entity.type
_entity.pdbx_description
1 polymer ?
#
loop_
_entity_poly.entity_id
_entity_poly.type
_entity_poly.pdbx_seq_one_letter_code
_entity_poly.pdbx_strand_id
1 'polypeptide(L)' 'MNPIRSVLFGVAVGDALGVPVEFKSRQAISKNPVTDMIGYGTYNLPPGT' A
#
# COMPACT_ATOMS: atom_id res chain seq x y z
N MET A 1 0.01 -24.10 1.67
CA MET A 1 0.02 -22.71 1.16
C MET A 1 0.77 -22.71 -0.17
N ASN A 2 0.19 -22.19 -1.26
CA ASN A 2 0.83 -22.22 -2.59
C ASN A 2 1.76 -21.00 -2.72
N PRO A 3 3.10 -21.19 -2.80
CA PRO A 3 4.05 -20.08 -2.79
C PRO A 3 3.84 -19.07 -3.94
N ILE A 4 3.45 -19.55 -5.11
CA ILE A 4 3.22 -18.72 -6.30
C ILE A 4 2.04 -17.77 -6.06
N ARG A 5 0.94 -18.29 -5.50
CA ARG A 5 -0.22 -17.45 -5.14
C ARG A 5 0.14 -16.43 -4.04
N SER A 6 0.93 -16.85 -3.05
CA SER A 6 1.35 -15.95 -1.97
C SER A 6 2.22 -14.81 -2.47
N VAL A 7 3.14 -15.06 -3.40
CA VAL A 7 3.96 -14.00 -4.01
C VAL A 7 3.09 -13.04 -4.80
N LEU A 8 2.17 -13.55 -5.63
CA LEU A 8 1.29 -12.71 -6.45
C LEU A 8 0.44 -11.77 -5.58
N PHE A 9 -0.18 -12.31 -4.52
CA PHE A 9 -0.97 -11.49 -3.60
C PHE A 9 -0.12 -10.57 -2.75
N GLY A 10 1.07 -10.99 -2.31
CA GLY A 10 1.97 -10.15 -1.54
C GLY A 10 2.41 -8.90 -2.30
N VAL A 11 2.71 -9.04 -3.60
CA VAL A 11 3.02 -7.90 -4.47
C VAL A 11 1.81 -6.97 -4.61
N ALA A 12 0.63 -7.51 -4.94
CA ALA A 12 -0.58 -6.70 -5.10
C ALA A 12 -0.98 -5.96 -3.81
N VAL A 13 -0.87 -6.62 -2.65
CA VAL A 13 -1.14 -6.00 -1.35
C VAL A 13 -0.10 -4.91 -1.04
N GLY A 14 1.17 -5.15 -1.32
CA GLY A 14 2.23 -4.16 -1.13
C GLY A 14 2.02 -2.91 -1.97
N ASP A 15 1.59 -3.08 -3.23
CA ASP A 15 1.29 -1.98 -4.15
C ASP A 15 0.09 -1.15 -3.65
N ALA A 16 -1.05 -1.78 -3.36
CA ALA A 16 -2.24 -1.09 -2.86
C ALA A 16 -2.03 -0.34 -1.51
N LEU A 17 -1.11 -0.83 -0.67
CA LEU A 17 -0.70 -0.12 0.56
C LEU A 17 0.24 1.06 0.27
N GLY A 18 1.05 0.97 -0.79
CA GLY A 18 2.04 1.98 -1.17
C GLY A 18 1.47 3.14 -1.99
N VAL A 19 0.54 2.87 -2.91
CA VAL A 19 -0.05 3.84 -3.83
C VAL A 19 -0.57 5.11 -3.13
N PRO A 20 -1.33 5.04 -2.02
CA PRO A 20 -1.82 6.24 -1.32
C PRO A 20 -0.73 7.10 -0.67
N VAL A 21 0.49 6.58 -0.51
CA VAL A 21 1.61 7.25 0.15
C VAL A 21 2.81 7.47 -0.76
N GLU A 22 2.65 7.26 -2.07
CA GLU A 22 3.69 7.59 -3.05
C GLU A 22 4.18 9.02 -2.88
N PHE A 23 5.49 9.20 -3.10
CA PHE A 23 6.20 10.47 -2.97
C PHE A 23 6.23 11.08 -1.55
N LYS A 24 5.66 10.44 -0.53
CA LYS A 24 5.83 10.88 0.87
C LYS A 24 7.21 10.50 1.39
N SER A 25 7.78 11.38 2.22
CA SER A 25 9.06 11.10 2.86
C SER A 25 8.93 9.99 3.90
N ARG A 26 10.04 9.26 4.13
CA ARG A 26 10.10 8.25 5.19
C ARG A 26 9.79 8.83 6.58
N GLN A 27 10.20 10.08 6.86
CA GLN A 27 9.86 10.72 8.14
C GLN A 27 8.35 10.96 8.28
N ALA A 28 7.66 11.33 7.19
CA ALA A 28 6.21 11.53 7.21
C ALA A 28 5.47 10.21 7.47
N ILE A 29 5.88 9.13 6.80
CA ILE A 29 5.30 7.80 6.99
C ILE A 29 5.61 7.25 8.39
N SER A 30 6.79 7.51 8.95
CA SER A 30 7.14 7.09 10.32
C SER A 30 6.22 7.72 11.38
N LYS A 31 5.78 8.96 11.17
CA LYS A 31 4.84 9.63 12.07
C LYS A 31 3.40 9.11 11.94
N ASN A 32 3.00 8.72 10.73
CA ASN A 32 1.67 8.18 10.41
C ASN A 32 1.82 6.89 9.59
N PRO A 33 2.12 5.75 10.24
CA PRO A 33 2.35 4.49 9.55
C PRO A 33 1.11 4.00 8.81
N VAL A 34 1.31 3.37 7.65
CA VAL A 34 0.24 2.66 6.94
C VAL A 34 0.01 1.32 7.63
N THR A 35 -1.12 1.17 8.29
CA THR A 35 -1.51 -0.07 9.00
C THR A 35 -2.72 -0.76 8.39
N ASP A 36 -3.35 -0.15 7.39
CA ASP A 36 -4.53 -0.66 6.68
C ASP A 36 -4.60 -0.10 5.25
N MET A 37 -5.53 -0.60 4.43
CA MET A 37 -5.81 -0.06 3.10
C MET A 37 -6.60 1.25 3.22
N ILE A 38 -5.89 2.38 3.20
CA ILE A 38 -6.49 3.72 3.45
C ILE A 38 -7.08 4.39 2.21
N GLY A 39 -6.61 4.08 0.99
CA GLY A 39 -7.05 4.73 -0.25
C GLY A 39 -6.85 6.26 -0.28
N TYR A 40 -7.43 6.90 -1.31
CA TYR A 40 -7.61 8.34 -1.53
C TYR A 40 -6.38 9.25 -1.35
N GLY A 41 -5.19 8.68 -1.46
CA GLY A 41 -3.92 9.41 -1.40
C GLY A 41 -3.55 10.02 -2.76
N THR A 42 -2.34 9.73 -3.22
CA THR A 42 -1.68 10.32 -4.40
C THR A 42 -2.58 10.49 -5.62
N TYR A 43 -3.36 9.46 -5.98
CA TYR A 43 -4.20 9.46 -7.18
C TYR A 43 -5.71 9.44 -6.91
N ASN A 44 -6.14 9.67 -5.66
CA ASN A 44 -7.56 9.66 -5.28
C ASN A 44 -8.32 8.36 -5.62
N LEU A 45 -7.66 7.21 -5.50
CA LEU A 45 -8.22 5.88 -5.78
C LEU A 45 -8.85 5.24 -4.52
N PRO A 46 -9.90 4.41 -4.63
CA PRO A 46 -10.45 3.72 -3.47
C PRO A 46 -9.44 2.72 -2.87
N PRO A 47 -9.59 2.34 -1.58
CA PRO A 47 -8.76 1.31 -0.95
C PRO A 47 -8.69 0.01 -1.75
N GLY A 48 -7.48 -0.55 -1.90
CA GLY A 48 -7.26 -1.83 -2.60
C GLY A 48 -7.10 -1.72 -4.12
N THR A 49 -6.97 -0.49 -4.65
CA THR A 49 -6.59 -0.23 -6.05
C THR A 49 -5.09 -0.05 -6.15
#